data_AF-A0A1V9Z882-F1
#
_entry.id   AF-A0A1V9Z882-F1
#
_cell.length_a   1.000
_cell.length_b   1.000
_cell.length_c   1.000
_cell.angle_alpha   90.00
_cell.angle_beta   90.00
_cell.angle_gamma   90.00
#
_symmetry.space_group_name_H-M   'P 1'
#
loop_
_entity.id
_entity.type
_entity.pdbx_description
1 polymer ?
#
loop_
_entity_poly.entity_id
_entity_poly.type
_entity_poly.pdbx_seq_one_letter_code
_entity_poly.pdbx_strand_id
1 'polypeptide(L)'
;MGKAAALAVVAVVAAMAAGFWHAGVLESYYIALLYNDAADASHYEVRPPMPCVGQCPVLQVSTTASVGDITSAYRALSRKYHPDKTKALSPATRDAFVQKFYRITLAYETLSDSERRREYDMAKLRRQQQLRIDPSQTWHSWLWQCVSLETVGYVVAMLGLLTVACDYVFVPMRRLYMAHTRTPSSAHVQQKGTGLYEARVRLQAQYDEQAEQARRQQQRRRLARVS
;
A
#
# COMPACT_ATOMS: atom_id res chain seq x y z
N MET A 1 6.52 -35.66 0.83
CA MET A 1 7.13 -34.42 1.37
C MET A 1 7.06 -33.22 0.40
N GLY A 2 6.37 -33.29 -0.74
CA GLY A 2 6.40 -32.21 -1.77
C GLY A 2 5.53 -30.96 -1.51
N LYS A 3 4.50 -31.04 -0.67
CA LYS A 3 3.57 -29.92 -0.47
C LYS A 3 4.16 -28.77 0.38
N ALA A 4 5.00 -29.10 1.36
CA ALA A 4 5.59 -28.09 2.25
C ALA A 4 6.65 -27.23 1.55
N ALA A 5 7.46 -27.82 0.67
CA ALA A 5 8.46 -27.09 -0.11
C ALA A 5 7.79 -26.18 -1.17
N ALA A 6 6.73 -26.67 -1.84
CA ALA A 6 5.95 -25.87 -2.76
C ALA A 6 5.28 -24.66 -2.07
N LEU A 7 4.74 -24.85 -0.86
CA LEU A 7 4.16 -23.77 -0.07
C LEU A 7 5.20 -22.73 0.36
N ALA A 8 6.42 -23.14 0.68
CA ALA A 8 7.51 -22.22 1.02
C ALA A 8 7.93 -21.36 -0.18
N VAL A 9 8.01 -21.94 -1.38
CA VAL A 9 8.32 -21.19 -2.60
C VAL A 9 7.20 -20.21 -2.94
N VAL A 10 5.93 -20.64 -2.85
CA VAL A 10 4.77 -19.74 -3.06
C VAL A 10 4.76 -18.61 -2.02
N ALA A 11 5.11 -18.88 -0.77
CA ALA A 11 5.19 -17.85 0.27
C ALA A 11 6.29 -16.81 0.01
N VAL A 12 7.46 -17.24 -0.50
CA VAL A 12 8.55 -16.33 -0.86
C VAL A 12 8.17 -15.47 -2.07
N VAL A 13 7.59 -16.07 -3.11
CA VAL A 13 7.13 -15.33 -4.30
C VAL A 13 6.00 -14.36 -3.94
N ALA A 14 5.07 -14.76 -3.07
CA ALA A 14 4.01 -13.89 -2.56
C ALA A 14 4.56 -12.75 -1.69
N ALA A 15 5.59 -13.00 -0.87
CA ALA A 15 6.24 -11.97 -0.07
C ALA A 15 7.04 -10.97 -0.94
N MET A 16 7.70 -11.45 -2.00
CA MET A 16 8.37 -10.58 -2.97
C MET A 16 7.35 -9.76 -3.77
N ALA A 17 6.24 -10.36 -4.21
CA ALA A 17 5.15 -9.64 -4.87
C ALA A 17 4.46 -8.63 -3.95
N ALA A 18 4.28 -8.95 -2.67
CA ALA A 18 3.71 -8.04 -1.66
C ALA A 18 4.68 -6.89 -1.31
N GLY A 19 5.98 -7.18 -1.19
CA GLY A 19 7.02 -6.17 -1.03
C GLY A 19 7.12 -5.24 -2.25
N PHE A 20 6.92 -5.77 -3.45
CA PHE A 20 6.89 -5.01 -4.70
C PHE A 20 5.61 -4.16 -4.83
N TRP A 21 4.45 -4.68 -4.39
CA TRP A 21 3.20 -3.92 -4.32
C TRP A 21 3.29 -2.80 -3.27
N HIS A 22 3.91 -3.07 -2.11
CA HIS A 22 4.16 -2.04 -1.10
C HIS A 22 5.19 -1.01 -1.57
N ALA A 23 6.26 -1.40 -2.26
CA ALA A 23 7.22 -0.46 -2.83
C ALA A 23 6.59 0.45 -3.88
N GLY A 24 5.79 -0.09 -4.82
CA GLY A 24 5.09 0.71 -5.83
C GLY A 24 4.00 1.62 -5.26
N VAL A 25 3.23 1.15 -4.27
CA VAL A 25 2.23 1.97 -3.57
C VAL A 25 2.90 3.04 -2.71
N LEU A 26 3.97 2.70 -1.99
CA LEU A 26 4.74 3.66 -1.20
C LEU A 26 5.44 4.67 -2.09
N GLU A 27 5.91 4.31 -3.29
CA GLU A 27 6.56 5.23 -4.21
C GLU A 27 5.55 6.17 -4.88
N SER A 28 4.35 5.68 -5.23
CA SER A 28 3.26 6.58 -5.66
C SER A 28 2.81 7.52 -4.53
N TYR A 29 2.79 7.03 -3.28
CA TYR A 29 2.47 7.82 -2.09
C TYR A 29 3.60 8.79 -1.71
N TYR A 30 4.87 8.41 -1.89
CA TYR A 30 6.06 9.22 -1.60
C TYR A 30 6.33 10.24 -2.69
N ILE A 31 6.08 9.92 -3.97
CA ILE A 31 6.03 10.91 -5.05
C ILE A 31 4.85 11.86 -4.79
N ALA A 32 3.67 11.38 -4.40
CA ALA A 32 2.56 12.25 -4.01
C ALA A 32 2.89 13.13 -2.79
N LEU A 33 3.68 12.64 -1.82
CA LEU A 33 4.14 13.41 -0.65
C LEU A 33 5.23 14.43 -1.02
N LEU A 34 6.25 14.03 -1.79
CA LEU A 34 7.31 14.91 -2.28
C LEU A 34 6.78 15.96 -3.28
N TYR A 35 5.71 15.66 -4.04
CA TYR A 35 5.02 16.64 -4.88
C TYR A 35 3.99 17.47 -4.10
N ASN A 36 3.45 16.97 -2.98
CA ASN A 36 2.58 17.76 -2.10
C ASN A 36 3.38 18.79 -1.28
N ASP A 37 4.68 18.58 -1.04
CA ASP A 37 5.49 19.46 -0.18
C ASP A 37 6.19 20.63 -0.89
N ALA A 38 6.00 20.85 -2.20
CA ALA A 38 6.62 21.98 -2.91
C ALA A 38 5.66 23.10 -3.33
N ALA A 39 4.37 23.02 -3.00
CA ALA A 39 3.47 24.13 -3.23
C ALA A 39 2.26 24.11 -2.28
N ASP A 40 2.23 25.07 -1.36
CA ASP A 40 1.00 25.84 -1.04
C ASP A 40 0.12 25.37 0.13
N ALA A 41 0.70 25.03 1.30
CA ALA A 41 -0.10 24.67 2.48
C ALA A 41 0.09 25.52 3.76
N SER A 42 0.99 26.51 3.80
CA SER A 42 1.18 27.31 5.03
C SER A 42 1.35 28.82 4.84
N HIS A 43 1.03 29.37 3.68
CA HIS A 43 0.86 30.80 3.53
C HIS A 43 -0.45 31.06 2.81
N TYR A 44 -1.41 31.67 3.49
CA TYR A 44 -2.59 32.28 2.89
C TYR A 44 -2.21 33.51 2.05
N GLU A 45 -1.11 33.45 1.29
CA GLU A 45 -1.03 34.28 0.11
C GLU A 45 -2.13 33.80 -0.82
N VAL A 46 -3.07 34.70 -1.07
CA VAL A 46 -4.09 34.57 -2.09
C VAL A 46 -3.34 34.36 -3.41
N ARG A 47 -3.00 33.11 -3.73
CA ARG A 47 -2.27 32.78 -4.94
C ARG A 47 -3.18 33.19 -6.09
N PRO A 48 -2.74 34.14 -6.93
CA PRO A 48 -3.62 34.70 -7.93
C PRO A 48 -4.14 33.58 -8.84
N PRO A 49 -5.48 33.38 -8.95
CA PRO A 49 -6.04 32.36 -9.83
C PRO A 49 -5.45 32.49 -11.23
N MET A 50 -4.78 31.42 -11.64
CA MET A 50 -4.06 31.25 -12.89
C MET A 50 -4.83 31.85 -14.09
N PRO A 51 -4.36 32.94 -14.71
CA PRO A 51 -4.99 33.44 -15.93
C PRO A 51 -4.65 32.55 -17.13
N CYS A 52 -5.44 31.49 -17.30
CA CYS A 52 -5.89 31.00 -18.60
C CYS A 52 -4.94 30.32 -19.63
N VAL A 53 -5.50 29.30 -20.29
CA VAL A 53 -4.92 28.55 -21.41
C VAL A 53 -5.92 28.53 -22.57
N GLY A 54 -5.53 29.01 -23.75
CA GLY A 54 -6.33 29.07 -24.98
C GLY A 54 -7.47 30.10 -24.97
N GLN A 55 -8.41 29.96 -24.05
CA GLN A 55 -9.48 30.91 -23.81
C GLN A 55 -9.38 31.33 -22.35
N CYS A 56 -9.48 32.62 -22.05
CA CYS A 56 -9.59 33.03 -20.66
C CYS A 56 -10.95 32.66 -20.12
N PRO A 57 -11.13 31.59 -19.30
CA PRO A 57 -12.47 31.24 -18.84
C PRO A 57 -13.05 32.35 -17.97
N VAL A 58 -12.16 33.14 -17.36
CA VAL A 58 -12.46 34.27 -16.49
C VAL A 58 -12.93 35.51 -17.28
N LEU A 59 -12.22 35.88 -18.36
CA LEU A 59 -12.52 37.07 -19.19
C LEU A 59 -13.31 36.74 -20.47
N GLN A 60 -13.49 35.46 -20.78
CA GLN A 60 -14.11 34.91 -22.00
C GLN A 60 -13.51 35.41 -23.33
N VAL A 61 -12.23 35.77 -23.32
CA VAL A 61 -11.48 36.24 -24.50
C VAL A 61 -10.47 35.20 -25.00
N SER A 62 -10.10 35.27 -26.28
CA SER A 62 -9.05 34.43 -26.88
C SER A 62 -7.67 34.71 -26.25
N THR A 63 -6.76 33.73 -26.21
CA THR A 63 -5.36 33.94 -25.78
C THR A 63 -4.59 34.90 -26.64
N THR A 64 -5.01 35.13 -27.88
CA THR A 64 -4.40 36.08 -28.81
C THR A 64 -5.11 37.44 -28.82
N ALA A 65 -6.07 37.65 -27.91
CA ALA A 65 -6.83 38.89 -27.83
C ALA A 65 -5.92 40.11 -27.59
N SER A 66 -6.32 41.23 -28.20
CA SER A 66 -5.65 42.52 -28.03
C SER A 66 -5.95 43.12 -26.65
N VAL A 67 -5.14 44.08 -26.21
CA VAL A 67 -5.39 44.81 -24.95
C VAL A 67 -6.75 45.53 -24.97
N GLY A 68 -7.19 45.99 -26.14
CA GLY A 68 -8.50 46.60 -26.34
C GLY A 68 -9.65 45.64 -26.05
N ASP A 69 -9.55 44.40 -26.53
CA ASP A 69 -10.55 43.35 -26.30
C ASP A 69 -10.57 42.90 -24.83
N ILE A 70 -9.40 42.80 -24.20
CA ILE A 70 -9.28 42.49 -22.77
C ILE A 70 -9.95 43.58 -21.91
N THR A 71 -9.74 44.84 -22.27
CA THR A 71 -10.33 45.99 -21.56
C THR A 71 -11.85 46.04 -21.75
N SER A 72 -12.35 45.76 -22.96
CA SER A 72 -13.79 45.76 -23.23
C SER A 72 -14.50 44.63 -22.47
N ALA A 73 -13.91 43.44 -22.45
CA ALA A 73 -14.41 42.28 -21.71
C ALA A 73 -14.40 42.52 -20.19
N TYR A 74 -13.31 43.08 -19.65
CA TYR A 74 -13.23 43.48 -18.24
C TYR A 74 -14.36 44.45 -17.88
N ARG A 75 -14.56 45.52 -18.67
CA ARG A 75 -15.64 46.49 -18.41
C ARG A 75 -17.02 45.85 -18.44
N ALA A 76 -17.27 44.91 -19.36
CA ALA A 76 -18.54 44.19 -19.44
C ALA A 76 -18.79 43.30 -18.21
N LEU A 77 -17.78 42.54 -17.80
CA LEU A 77 -17.86 41.61 -16.66
C LEU A 77 -17.89 42.34 -15.31
N SER A 78 -17.11 43.41 -15.15
CA SER A 78 -17.11 44.23 -13.93
C SER A 78 -18.47 44.85 -13.66
N ARG A 79 -19.20 45.31 -14.70
CA ARG A 79 -20.58 45.81 -14.52
C ARG A 79 -21.59 44.74 -14.10
N LYS A 80 -21.30 43.46 -14.38
CA LYS A 80 -22.16 42.31 -14.06
C LYS A 80 -21.88 41.76 -12.66
N TYR A 81 -20.62 41.73 -12.26
CA TYR A 81 -20.16 41.17 -10.98
C TYR A 81 -19.81 42.22 -9.92
N HIS A 82 -20.12 43.50 -10.15
CA HIS A 82 -19.80 44.58 -9.21
C HIS A 82 -20.44 44.34 -7.82
N PRO A 83 -19.70 44.48 -6.72
CA PRO A 83 -20.20 44.21 -5.37
C PRO A 83 -21.42 45.04 -5.00
N ASP A 84 -21.55 46.25 -5.55
CA ASP A 84 -22.68 47.15 -5.31
C ASP A 84 -24.02 46.60 -5.83
N LYS A 85 -24.02 45.91 -6.97
CA LYS A 85 -25.24 45.28 -7.53
C LYS A 85 -25.60 43.97 -6.85
N THR A 86 -24.65 43.39 -6.12
CA THR A 86 -24.82 42.10 -5.44
C THR A 86 -25.21 42.22 -3.97
N LYS A 87 -25.37 43.45 -3.45
CA LYS A 87 -25.79 43.72 -2.07
C LYS A 87 -27.18 43.15 -1.74
N ALA A 88 -28.05 43.02 -2.74
CA ALA A 88 -29.41 42.50 -2.59
C ALA A 88 -29.53 40.96 -2.71
N LEU A 89 -28.43 40.24 -2.98
CA LEU A 89 -28.44 38.78 -3.16
C LEU A 89 -28.20 38.05 -1.82
N SER A 90 -28.55 36.76 -1.78
CA SER A 90 -28.27 35.91 -0.63
C SER A 90 -26.77 35.86 -0.31
N PRO A 91 -26.37 35.68 0.97
CA PRO A 91 -24.97 35.75 1.40
C PRO A 91 -24.04 34.79 0.61
N ALA A 92 -24.47 33.54 0.43
CA ALA A 92 -23.71 32.54 -0.32
C ALA A 92 -23.50 32.93 -1.80
N THR A 93 -24.50 33.55 -2.42
CA THR A 93 -24.41 33.99 -3.82
C THR A 93 -23.53 35.22 -3.94
N ARG A 94 -23.62 36.15 -2.98
CA ARG A 94 -22.77 37.33 -2.91
C ARG A 94 -21.29 36.95 -2.84
N ASP A 95 -20.94 36.00 -1.98
CA ASP A 95 -19.54 35.58 -1.81
C ASP A 95 -18.98 34.95 -3.10
N ALA A 96 -19.78 34.13 -3.80
CA ALA A 96 -19.40 33.59 -5.11
C ALA A 96 -19.22 34.67 -6.18
N PHE A 97 -20.03 35.73 -6.16
CA PHE A 97 -19.89 36.87 -7.10
C PHE A 97 -18.66 37.72 -6.78
N VAL A 98 -18.36 37.97 -5.50
CA VAL A 98 -17.15 38.67 -5.05
C VAL A 98 -15.91 37.88 -5.45
N GLN A 99 -15.90 36.57 -5.26
CA GLN A 99 -14.81 35.71 -5.73
C GLN A 99 -14.63 35.78 -7.25
N LYS A 100 -15.72 35.75 -8.04
CA LYS A 100 -15.63 35.91 -9.50
C LYS A 100 -15.09 37.28 -9.90
N PHE A 101 -15.56 38.36 -9.27
CA PHE A 101 -15.06 39.71 -9.51
C PHE A 101 -13.56 39.81 -9.22
N TYR A 102 -13.11 39.25 -8.09
CA TYR A 102 -11.68 39.19 -7.76
C TYR A 102 -10.85 38.48 -8.84
N ARG A 103 -11.33 37.32 -9.33
CA ARG A 103 -10.67 36.59 -10.44
C ARG A 103 -10.58 37.43 -11.71
N ILE A 104 -11.64 38.16 -12.05
CA ILE A 104 -11.70 39.02 -13.24
C ILE A 104 -10.69 40.18 -13.15
N THR A 105 -10.64 40.86 -12.00
CA THR A 105 -9.72 41.98 -11.77
C THR A 105 -8.28 41.53 -11.88
N LEU A 106 -7.94 40.43 -11.22
CA LEU A 106 -6.60 39.88 -11.25
C LEU A 106 -6.16 39.44 -12.68
N ALA A 107 -7.07 38.81 -13.42
CA ALA A 107 -6.78 38.42 -14.80
C ALA A 107 -6.55 39.65 -15.68
N TYR A 108 -7.29 40.75 -15.46
CA TYR A 108 -7.05 42.02 -16.13
C TYR A 108 -5.70 42.64 -15.73
N GLU A 109 -5.34 42.66 -14.45
CA GLU A 109 -4.06 43.20 -13.97
C GLU A 109 -2.85 42.47 -14.57
N THR A 110 -2.97 41.15 -14.72
CA THR A 110 -1.91 40.31 -15.31
C THR A 110 -1.80 40.47 -16.83
N LEU A 111 -2.94 40.61 -17.53
CA LEU A 111 -2.99 40.62 -19.00
C LEU A 111 -3.00 42.02 -19.64
N SER A 112 -3.28 43.07 -18.87
CA SER A 112 -3.32 44.45 -19.36
C SER A 112 -1.93 45.02 -19.66
N ASP A 113 -0.93 44.62 -18.89
CA ASP A 113 0.46 45.01 -19.08
C ASP A 113 1.22 43.97 -19.92
N SER A 114 1.90 44.43 -20.96
CA SER A 114 2.73 43.60 -21.84
C SER A 114 3.86 42.88 -21.10
N GLU A 115 4.48 43.52 -20.09
CA GLU A 115 5.59 42.94 -19.35
C GLU A 115 5.10 41.80 -18.45
N ARG A 116 4.06 42.06 -17.66
CA ARG A 116 3.42 41.05 -16.80
C ARG A 116 2.85 39.88 -17.59
N ARG A 117 2.25 40.14 -18.75
CA ARG A 117 1.75 39.09 -19.64
C ARG A 117 2.88 38.18 -20.11
N ARG A 118 4.03 38.76 -20.48
CA ARG A 118 5.20 37.99 -20.91
C ARG A 118 5.76 37.14 -19.77
N GLU A 119 5.89 37.70 -18.57
CA GLU A 119 6.34 36.95 -17.39
C GLU A 119 5.40 35.78 -17.08
N TYR A 120 4.09 36.03 -17.15
CA TYR A 120 3.08 35.01 -16.96
C TYR A 120 3.18 33.88 -18.00
N ASP A 121 3.29 34.23 -19.29
CA ASP A 121 3.44 33.25 -20.37
C ASP A 121 4.75 32.44 -20.22
N MET A 122 5.83 33.06 -19.77
CA MET A 122 7.11 32.39 -19.49
C MET A 122 7.04 31.45 -18.27
N ALA A 123 6.37 31.87 -17.20
CA ALA A 123 6.14 31.04 -16.01
C ALA A 123 5.30 29.80 -16.35
N LYS A 124 4.29 29.98 -17.22
CA LYS A 124 3.45 28.90 -17.74
C LYS A 124 4.25 27.89 -18.55
N LEU A 125 5.12 28.35 -19.46
CA LEU A 125 5.99 27.46 -20.25
C LEU A 125 6.94 26.66 -19.36
N ARG A 126 7.57 27.30 -18.36
CA ARG A 126 8.44 26.63 -17.37
C ARG A 126 7.69 25.55 -16.59
N ARG A 127 6.47 25.85 -16.12
CA ARG A 127 5.65 24.86 -15.42
C ARG A 127 5.24 23.70 -16.31
N GLN A 128 4.90 23.98 -17.57
CA GLN A 128 4.56 22.92 -18.53
C GLN A 128 5.77 22.03 -18.84
N GLN A 129 6.98 22.58 -18.89
CA GLN A 129 8.21 21.81 -19.01
C GLN A 129 8.48 20.96 -17.77
N GLN A 130 8.28 21.50 -16.56
CA GLN A 130 8.42 20.73 -15.31
C GLN A 130 7.44 19.56 -15.21
N LEU A 131 6.23 19.71 -15.74
CA LEU A 131 5.21 18.65 -15.76
C LEU A 131 5.41 17.62 -16.88
N ARG A 132 6.34 17.84 -17.82
CA ARG A 132 6.76 16.81 -18.77
C ARG A 132 7.73 15.86 -18.07
N ILE A 133 7.16 14.95 -17.28
CA ILE A 133 7.90 13.78 -16.79
C ILE A 133 8.19 12.91 -18.01
N ASP A 134 9.46 12.72 -18.33
CA ASP A 134 9.89 11.83 -19.42
C ASP A 134 9.64 10.39 -18.98
N PRO A 135 8.84 9.58 -19.69
CA PRO A 135 8.56 8.20 -19.29
C PRO A 135 9.83 7.35 -19.15
N SER A 136 10.93 7.71 -19.83
CA SER A 136 12.25 7.05 -19.70
C SER A 136 13.02 7.40 -18.42
N GLN A 137 12.50 8.29 -17.58
CA GLN A 137 13.07 8.67 -16.26
C GLN A 137 12.24 8.11 -15.10
N THR A 138 11.24 7.28 -15.40
CA THR A 138 10.54 6.53 -14.35
C THR A 138 11.39 5.32 -13.97
N TRP A 139 11.41 5.00 -12.67
CA TRP A 139 12.14 3.84 -12.12
C TRP A 139 11.79 2.54 -12.84
N HIS A 140 10.57 2.41 -13.39
CA HIS A 140 10.15 1.28 -14.20
C HIS A 140 11.03 1.06 -15.44
N SER A 141 11.45 2.14 -16.12
CA SER A 141 12.33 2.01 -17.31
C SER A 141 13.74 1.56 -16.92
N TRP A 142 14.30 2.11 -15.85
CA TRP A 142 15.58 1.69 -15.27
C TRP A 142 15.53 0.22 -14.82
N LEU A 143 14.43 -0.20 -14.19
CA LEU A 143 14.20 -1.58 -13.75
C LEU A 143 14.26 -2.56 -14.93
N TRP A 144 13.59 -2.25 -16.06
CA TRP A 144 13.67 -3.10 -17.25
C TRP A 144 15.04 -3.06 -17.94
N GLN A 145 15.82 -1.99 -17.79
CA GLN A 145 17.22 -1.94 -18.26
C GLN A 145 18.17 -2.73 -17.36
N CYS A 146 17.94 -2.77 -16.05
CA CYS A 146 18.77 -3.51 -15.09
C CYS A 146 18.42 -4.99 -14.99
N VAL A 147 17.17 -5.37 -15.26
CA VAL A 147 16.75 -6.76 -15.41
C VAL A 147 17.19 -7.26 -16.79
N SER A 148 18.49 -7.46 -16.95
CA SER A 148 19.02 -8.14 -18.14
C SER A 148 18.67 -9.63 -18.07
N LEU A 149 18.37 -10.25 -19.21
CA LEU A 149 18.09 -11.70 -19.30
C LEU A 149 19.19 -12.57 -18.63
N GLU A 150 20.42 -12.06 -18.57
CA GLU A 150 21.55 -12.69 -17.89
C GLU A 150 21.34 -12.77 -16.37
N THR A 151 20.90 -11.69 -15.73
CA THR A 151 20.62 -11.67 -14.27
C THR A 151 19.50 -12.64 -13.90
N VAL A 152 18.44 -12.71 -14.72
CA VAL A 152 17.35 -13.67 -14.55
C VAL A 152 17.89 -15.10 -14.71
N GLY A 153 18.75 -15.33 -15.71
CA GLY A 153 19.44 -16.60 -15.91
C GLY A 153 20.27 -17.05 -14.70
N TYR A 154 21.05 -16.14 -14.10
CA TYR A 154 21.86 -16.46 -12.91
C TYR A 154 21.01 -16.80 -11.69
N VAL A 155 19.91 -16.07 -11.45
CA VAL A 155 19.00 -16.36 -10.33
C VAL A 155 18.34 -17.73 -10.52
N VAL A 156 17.86 -18.03 -11.72
CA VAL A 156 17.25 -19.34 -12.03
C VAL A 156 18.29 -20.46 -11.90
N ALA A 157 19.51 -20.26 -12.40
CA ALA A 157 20.60 -21.23 -12.27
C ALA A 157 21.01 -21.46 -10.81
N MET A 158 21.10 -20.41 -9.99
CA MET A 158 21.41 -20.51 -8.56
C MET A 158 20.32 -21.25 -7.79
N LEU A 159 19.05 -20.98 -8.06
CA LEU A 159 17.93 -21.70 -7.46
C LEU A 159 17.90 -23.18 -7.90
N GLY A 160 18.22 -23.46 -9.17
CA GLY A 160 18.37 -24.82 -9.67
C GLY A 160 19.50 -25.58 -8.96
N LEU A 161 20.69 -24.97 -8.87
CA LEU A 161 21.84 -25.55 -8.18
C LEU A 161 21.58 -25.78 -6.69
N LEU A 162 20.91 -24.84 -6.03
CA LEU A 162 20.52 -24.98 -4.62
C LEU A 162 19.54 -26.14 -4.41
N THR A 163 18.60 -26.33 -5.35
CA THR A 163 17.65 -27.44 -5.30
C THR A 163 18.37 -28.78 -5.46
N VAL A 164 19.27 -28.88 -6.44
CA VAL A 164 20.10 -30.08 -6.64
C VAL A 164 21.00 -30.35 -5.43
N ALA A 165 21.62 -29.31 -4.85
CA ALA A 165 22.44 -29.45 -3.65
C ALA A 165 21.63 -29.94 -2.44
N CYS A 166 20.40 -29.45 -2.27
CA CYS A 166 19.47 -29.96 -1.25
C CYS A 166 19.21 -31.46 -1.39
N ASP A 167 18.94 -31.92 -2.61
CA ASP A 167 18.63 -33.34 -2.87
C ASP A 167 19.86 -34.26 -2.78
N TYR A 168 21.04 -33.80 -3.22
CA TYR A 168 22.24 -34.62 -3.29
C TYR A 168 23.16 -34.54 -2.07
N VAL A 169 23.10 -33.45 -1.29
CA VAL A 169 23.97 -33.28 -0.12
C VAL A 169 23.17 -33.42 1.16
N PHE A 170 22.10 -32.63 1.32
CA PHE A 170 21.40 -32.54 2.60
C PHE A 170 20.51 -33.75 2.88
N VAL A 171 19.85 -34.34 1.88
CA VAL A 171 19.03 -35.54 2.06
C VAL A 171 19.87 -36.76 2.47
N PRO A 172 20.96 -37.14 1.79
CA PRO A 172 21.78 -38.28 2.20
C PRO A 172 22.57 -38.01 3.49
N MET A 173 23.06 -36.78 3.71
CA MET A 173 23.76 -36.44 4.96
C MET A 173 22.82 -36.52 6.16
N ARG A 174 21.54 -36.12 6.02
CA ARG A 174 20.52 -36.35 7.04
C ARG A 174 20.26 -37.83 7.28
N ARG A 175 20.24 -38.66 6.22
CA ARG A 175 20.08 -40.13 6.36
C ARG A 175 21.26 -40.76 7.10
N LEU A 176 22.48 -40.34 6.80
CA LEU A 176 23.70 -40.82 7.46
C LEU A 176 23.79 -40.33 8.91
N TYR A 177 23.48 -39.06 9.17
CA TYR A 177 23.42 -38.50 10.52
C TYR A 177 22.37 -39.21 11.40
N MET A 178 21.18 -39.50 10.84
CA MET A 178 20.14 -40.27 11.53
C MET A 178 20.50 -41.75 11.70
N ALA A 179 21.38 -42.30 10.86
CA ALA A 179 21.91 -43.66 11.03
C ALA A 179 23.00 -43.72 12.11
N HIS A 180 23.82 -42.68 12.23
CA HIS A 180 24.90 -42.59 13.22
C HIS A 180 24.39 -42.25 14.62
N THR A 181 23.29 -41.50 14.73
CA THR A 181 22.61 -41.21 16.00
C THR A 181 21.71 -42.36 16.48
N ARG A 182 21.69 -43.51 15.80
CA ARG A 182 21.19 -44.77 16.38
C ARG A 182 22.20 -45.25 17.42
N THR A 183 22.09 -44.69 18.62
CA THR A 183 22.66 -45.29 19.82
C THR A 183 22.10 -46.71 19.97
N PRO A 184 22.91 -47.72 20.33
CA PRO A 184 22.41 -49.00 20.80
C PRO A 184 21.84 -48.79 22.20
N SER A 185 20.70 -48.11 22.31
CA SER A 185 20.04 -47.83 23.59
C SER A 185 18.53 -47.69 23.42
N SER A 186 17.91 -48.64 22.71
CA SER A 186 16.46 -48.82 22.76
C SER A 186 16.05 -50.16 23.36
N ALA A 187 16.88 -51.20 23.28
CA ALA A 187 16.54 -52.51 23.88
C ALA A 187 16.38 -52.43 25.43
N HIS A 188 17.23 -51.65 26.12
CA HIS A 188 17.15 -51.51 27.58
C HIS A 188 16.16 -50.44 28.08
N VAL A 189 15.78 -49.47 27.24
CA VAL A 189 14.82 -48.41 27.62
C VAL A 189 13.38 -48.84 27.34
N GLN A 190 13.15 -49.68 26.33
CA GLN A 190 11.81 -50.17 26.00
C GLN A 190 11.24 -51.13 27.06
N GLN A 191 12.09 -51.84 27.81
CA GLN A 191 11.68 -52.68 28.95
C GLN A 191 11.22 -51.89 30.18
N LYS A 192 11.77 -50.69 30.43
CA LYS A 192 11.33 -49.87 31.58
C LYS A 192 10.01 -49.14 31.32
N GLY A 193 9.70 -48.82 30.06
CA GLY A 193 8.45 -48.15 29.67
C GLY A 193 7.22 -49.06 29.72
N THR A 194 7.35 -50.33 29.36
CA THR A 194 6.24 -51.30 29.39
C THR A 194 5.82 -51.63 30.83
N GLY A 195 6.78 -51.81 31.75
CA GLY A 195 6.46 -52.12 33.16
C GLY A 195 5.72 -51.00 33.91
N LEU A 196 6.08 -49.74 33.67
CA LEU A 196 5.41 -48.59 34.32
C LEU A 196 4.00 -48.33 33.76
N TYR A 197 3.80 -48.52 32.45
CA TYR A 197 2.49 -48.42 31.83
C TYR A 197 1.57 -49.54 32.32
N GLU A 198 2.05 -50.78 32.31
CA GLU A 198 1.28 -51.94 32.80
C GLU A 198 0.95 -51.82 34.29
N ALA A 199 1.87 -51.32 35.12
CA ALA A 199 1.62 -51.05 36.53
C ALA A 199 0.52 -50.00 36.73
N ARG A 200 0.52 -48.92 35.94
CA ARG A 200 -0.53 -47.88 35.99
C ARG A 200 -1.89 -48.42 35.56
N VAL A 201 -1.94 -49.23 34.52
CA VAL A 201 -3.19 -49.85 34.04
C VAL A 201 -3.77 -50.80 35.09
N ARG A 202 -2.93 -51.60 35.77
CA ARG A 202 -3.38 -52.46 36.88
C ARG A 202 -3.92 -51.68 38.07
N LEU A 203 -3.26 -50.58 38.43
CA LEU A 203 -3.71 -49.71 39.53
C LEU A 203 -5.04 -49.04 39.20
N GLN A 204 -5.22 -48.61 37.95
CA GLN A 204 -6.48 -48.02 37.50
C GLN A 204 -7.63 -49.04 37.57
N ALA A 205 -7.40 -50.26 37.10
CA ALA A 205 -8.41 -51.33 37.16
C ALA A 205 -8.83 -51.65 38.60
N GLN A 206 -7.89 -51.68 39.55
CA GLN A 206 -8.19 -51.90 40.96
C GLN A 206 -9.06 -50.77 41.57
N TYR A 207 -8.80 -49.52 41.20
CA TYR A 207 -9.62 -48.38 41.64
C TYR A 207 -11.04 -48.45 41.08
N ASP A 208 -11.18 -48.84 39.81
CA ASP A 208 -12.48 -48.94 39.15
C ASP A 208 -13.32 -50.07 39.77
N GLU A 209 -12.72 -51.23 40.07
CA GLU A 209 -13.39 -52.32 40.80
C GLU A 209 -13.85 -51.89 42.20
N GLN A 210 -13.01 -51.17 42.95
CA GLN A 210 -13.39 -50.65 44.27
C GLN A 210 -14.55 -49.65 44.16
N ALA A 211 -14.53 -48.78 43.16
CA ALA A 211 -15.61 -47.83 42.91
C ALA A 211 -16.93 -48.54 42.55
N GLU A 212 -16.88 -49.63 41.78
CA GLU A 212 -18.06 -50.44 41.48
C GLU A 212 -18.61 -51.14 42.72
N GLN A 213 -17.75 -51.74 43.54
CA GLN A 213 -18.16 -52.42 44.77
C GLN A 213 -18.82 -51.44 45.73
N ALA A 214 -18.27 -50.23 45.88
CA ALA A 214 -18.87 -49.17 46.68
C ALA A 214 -20.26 -48.76 46.15
N ARG A 215 -20.42 -48.64 44.83
CA ARG A 215 -21.73 -48.35 44.20
C ARG A 215 -22.74 -49.48 44.44
N ARG A 216 -22.33 -50.74 44.28
CA ARG A 216 -23.17 -51.92 44.54
C ARG A 216 -23.59 -51.99 46.01
N GLN A 217 -22.69 -51.69 46.95
CA GLN A 217 -23.02 -51.60 48.37
C GLN A 217 -24.00 -50.46 48.67
N GLN A 218 -23.80 -49.28 48.08
CA GLN A 218 -24.74 -48.17 48.23
C GLN A 218 -26.12 -48.52 47.66
N GLN A 219 -26.17 -49.18 46.51
CA GLN A 219 -27.42 -49.60 45.90
C GLN A 219 -28.14 -50.66 46.74
N ARG A 220 -27.41 -51.66 47.27
CA ARG A 220 -27.97 -52.63 48.23
C ARG A 220 -28.50 -51.95 49.50
N ARG A 221 -27.76 -50.98 50.05
CA ARG A 221 -28.21 -50.18 51.21
C ARG A 221 -29.46 -49.35 50.90
N ARG A 222 -29.57 -48.81 49.67
CA ARG A 222 -30.77 -48.08 49.23
C ARG A 222 -31.97 -49.02 49.11
N LEU A 223 -31.80 -50.18 48.48
CA LEU A 223 -32.86 -51.19 48.35
C LEU A 223 -33.32 -51.70 49.73
N ALA A 224 -32.39 -51.94 50.66
CA ALA A 224 -32.71 -52.36 52.04
C ALA A 224 -33.36 -51.26 52.92
N ARG A 225 -33.39 -50.00 52.49
CA ARG A 225 -34.16 -48.92 53.18
C ARG A 225 -35.57 -48.75 52.62
N VAL A 226 -35.87 -49.32 51.46
CA VAL A 226 -37.16 -49.17 50.76
C VAL A 226 -38.07 -50.38 50.99
N SER A 227 -37.51 -51.52 51.42
CA SER A 227 -38.24 -52.68 51.97
C SER A 227 -38.51 -52.52 53.46
#